data_AF-A0A9X9X287-F1
#
_entry.id   AF-A0A9X9X287-F1
#
_cell.length_a   1.000
_cell.length_b   1.000
_cell.length_c   1.000
_cell.angle_alpha   90.00
_cell.angle_beta   90.00
_cell.angle_gamma   90.00
#
_symmetry.space_group_name_H-M   'P 1'
#
loop_
_entity.id
_entity.type
_entity.pdbx_description
1 polymer ?
#
loop_
_entity_poly.entity_id
_entity_poly.type
_entity_poly.pdbx_seq_one_letter_code
_entity_poly.pdbx_strand_id
1 'polypeptide(L)'
;MASPTPPEALRRPWHGASDRSEDPAVASIRLQRAEVEALIAYRRAQEGSEDQARAWRRVAALREKRVALMPVAAAERLPPLPTPPARALSLWQKVQQRLRLGRA
;
A
#
# COMPACT_ATOMS: atom_id res chain seq x y z
N MET A 1 -22.44 42.60 11.05
CA MET A 1 -22.60 41.33 11.79
C MET A 1 -22.25 40.21 10.84
N ALA A 2 -21.12 39.50 11.03
CA ALA A 2 -20.71 38.42 10.13
C ALA A 2 -21.48 37.14 10.50
N SER A 3 -22.25 36.61 9.56
CA SER A 3 -22.95 35.33 9.74
C SER A 3 -21.95 34.20 10.00
N PRO A 4 -22.26 33.25 10.90
CA PRO A 4 -21.37 32.13 11.17
C PRO A 4 -21.24 31.27 9.92
N THR A 5 -20.01 31.07 9.46
CA THR A 5 -19.71 30.21 8.31
C THR A 5 -20.17 28.78 8.63
N PRO A 6 -21.01 28.14 7.79
CA PRO A 6 -21.46 26.78 8.05
C PRO A 6 -20.27 25.82 8.10
N PRO A 7 -20.26 24.81 8.99
CA PRO A 7 -19.13 23.89 9.18
C PRO A 7 -18.79 23.10 7.90
N GLU A 8 -19.75 22.95 6.98
CA GLU A 8 -19.58 22.40 5.64
C GLU A 8 -18.51 23.17 4.83
N ALA A 9 -18.42 24.49 5.01
CA ALA A 9 -17.46 25.33 4.31
C ALA A 9 -16.01 25.16 4.80
N LEU A 10 -15.83 24.56 6.00
CA LEU A 10 -14.52 24.17 6.53
C LEU A 10 -14.07 22.80 6.02
N ARG A 11 -15.00 21.96 5.55
CA ARG A 11 -14.71 20.73 4.80
C ARG A 11 -14.58 21.03 3.30
N ARG A 12 -13.94 22.13 2.93
CA ARG A 12 -13.58 22.34 1.53
C ARG A 12 -12.41 21.42 1.21
N PRO A 13 -12.58 20.46 0.30
CA PRO A 13 -11.47 19.64 -0.14
C PRO A 13 -10.37 20.53 -0.69
N TRP A 14 -9.14 20.31 -0.23
CA TRP A 14 -7.97 21.04 -0.70
C TRP A 14 -7.87 20.88 -2.23
N HIS A 15 -8.00 21.99 -2.98
CA HIS A 15 -8.01 22.02 -4.45
C HIS A 15 -9.08 21.18 -5.17
N GLY A 16 -10.27 20.99 -4.58
CA GLY A 16 -11.37 20.28 -5.27
C GLY A 16 -11.17 18.76 -5.41
N ALA A 17 -10.13 18.21 -4.77
CA ALA A 17 -9.91 16.77 -4.69
C ALA A 17 -10.92 16.15 -3.73
N SER A 18 -11.76 15.21 -4.16
CA SER A 18 -12.69 14.52 -3.27
C SER A 18 -11.98 13.99 -2.02
N ASP A 19 -12.54 14.23 -0.83
CA ASP A 19 -12.07 13.60 0.42
C ASP A 19 -12.86 12.31 0.76
N ARG A 20 -13.79 11.92 -0.13
CA ARG A 20 -14.66 10.75 0.10
C ARG A 20 -13.84 9.47 -0.02
N SER A 21 -14.04 8.56 0.94
CA SER A 21 -13.35 7.27 0.97
C SER A 21 -13.62 6.39 -0.25
N GLU A 22 -14.75 6.61 -0.92
CA GLU A 22 -15.21 5.87 -2.09
C GLU A 22 -14.51 6.33 -3.38
N ASP A 23 -13.86 7.50 -3.37
CA ASP A 23 -13.15 7.98 -4.54
C ASP A 23 -11.91 7.10 -4.80
N PRO A 24 -11.76 6.53 -6.01
CA PRO A 24 -10.64 5.65 -6.32
C PRO A 24 -9.27 6.33 -6.18
N ALA A 25 -9.18 7.64 -6.42
CA ALA A 25 -7.95 8.40 -6.21
C ALA A 25 -7.58 8.47 -4.72
N VAL A 26 -8.57 8.71 -3.85
CA VAL A 26 -8.38 8.72 -2.39
C VAL A 26 -8.00 7.33 -1.88
N ALA A 27 -8.66 6.28 -2.37
CA ALA A 27 -8.35 4.90 -2.03
C ALA A 27 -6.90 4.54 -2.41
N SER A 28 -6.46 4.93 -3.61
CA SER A 28 -5.09 4.73 -4.09
C SER A 28 -4.05 5.46 -3.23
N ILE A 29 -4.31 6.72 -2.86
CA ILE A 29 -3.43 7.50 -1.98
C ILE A 29 -3.33 6.86 -0.59
N ARG A 30 -4.46 6.39 -0.03
CA ARG A 30 -4.47 5.72 1.28
C ARG A 30 -3.68 4.42 1.26
N LEU A 31 -3.83 3.62 0.20
CA LEU A 31 -3.05 2.39 0.02
C LEU A 31 -1.56 2.70 -0.11
N GLN A 32 -1.18 3.72 -0.87
CA GLN A 32 0.21 4.15 -0.98
C GLN A 32 0.79 4.56 0.38
N ARG A 33 0.07 5.36 1.17
CA ARG A 33 0.51 5.76 2.52
C ARG A 33 0.69 4.55 3.42
N ALA A 34 -0.29 3.65 3.46
CA ALA A 34 -0.22 2.42 4.24
C ALA A 34 0.96 1.52 3.80
N GLU A 35 1.23 1.46 2.50
CA GLU A 35 2.35 0.70 1.95
C GLU A 35 3.69 1.27 2.41
N VAL A 36 3.84 2.60 2.38
CA VAL A 36 5.05 3.30 2.87
C VAL A 36 5.25 3.08 4.36
N GLU A 37 4.19 3.17 5.17
CA GLU A 37 4.27 2.87 6.61
C GLU A 37 4.68 1.42 6.88
N ALA A 38 4.12 0.47 6.13
CA ALA A 38 4.48 -0.94 6.25
C ALA A 38 5.94 -1.18 5.81
N LEU A 39 6.43 -0.46 4.80
CA LEU A 39 7.85 -0.51 4.38
C LEU A 39 8.77 0.06 5.46
N ILE A 40 8.39 1.16 6.12
CA ILE A 40 9.14 1.71 7.24
C ILE A 40 9.19 0.70 8.40
N ALA A 41 8.06 0.07 8.73
CA ALA A 41 8.00 -0.97 9.77
C ALA A 41 8.89 -2.17 9.41
N TYR A 42 8.87 -2.63 8.15
CA TYR A 42 9.73 -3.71 7.67
C TYR A 42 11.22 -3.38 7.80
N ARG A 43 11.62 -2.15 7.43
CA ARG A 43 13.02 -1.70 7.50
C ARG A 43 13.52 -1.50 8.94
N ARG A 44 12.62 -1.18 9.87
CA ARG A 44 12.94 -0.98 11.29
C ARG A 44 12.92 -2.28 12.10
N ALA A 45 12.20 -3.28 11.64
CA ALA A 45 12.13 -4.57 12.31
C ALA A 45 13.49 -5.28 12.29
N GLN A 46 13.80 -6.02 13.35
CA GLN A 46 15.02 -6.81 13.42
C GLN A 46 15.04 -7.87 12.31
N GLU A 47 16.19 -8.03 11.67
CA GLU A 47 16.35 -8.98 10.57
C GLU A 47 16.08 -10.41 11.03
N GLY A 48 15.27 -11.15 10.25
CA GLY A 48 14.87 -12.52 10.56
C GLY A 48 13.77 -12.65 11.63
N SER A 49 13.30 -11.54 12.21
CA SER A 49 12.21 -11.55 13.20
C SER A 49 10.84 -11.87 12.58
N GLU A 50 9.91 -12.33 13.40
CA GLU A 50 8.52 -12.52 12.99
C GLU A 50 7.82 -11.21 12.64
N ASP A 51 8.21 -10.11 13.29
CA ASP A 51 7.69 -8.78 13.00
C ASP A 51 8.13 -8.30 11.62
N GLN A 52 9.38 -8.57 11.23
CA GLN A 52 9.85 -8.30 9.87
C GLN A 52 9.05 -9.14 8.85
N ALA A 53 8.80 -10.41 9.14
CA ALA A 53 7.99 -11.27 8.29
C ALA A 53 6.51 -10.81 8.18
N ARG A 54 5.92 -10.31 9.28
CA ARG A 54 4.57 -9.75 9.31
C ARG A 54 4.48 -8.43 8.53
N ALA A 55 5.45 -7.54 8.73
CA ALA A 55 5.56 -6.29 8.00
C ALA A 55 5.72 -6.54 6.49
N TRP A 56 6.57 -7.49 6.10
CA TRP A 56 6.73 -7.87 4.69
C TRP A 56 5.42 -8.36 4.06
N ARG A 57 4.69 -9.26 4.75
CA ARG A 57 3.38 -9.74 4.28
C ARG A 57 2.38 -8.59 4.10
N ARG A 58 2.40 -7.61 5.00
CA ARG A 58 1.57 -6.41 4.90
C ARG A 58 1.94 -5.56 3.69
N VAL A 59 3.23 -5.34 3.42
CA VAL A 59 3.69 -4.62 2.22
C VAL A 59 3.21 -5.33 0.94
N ALA A 60 3.39 -6.65 0.85
CA ALA A 60 2.98 -7.43 -0.32
C ALA A 60 1.46 -7.31 -0.58
N ALA A 61 0.63 -7.50 0.46
CA ALA A 61 -0.83 -7.39 0.34
C ALA A 61 -1.30 -5.98 -0.03
N LEU A 62 -0.63 -4.93 0.48
CA LEU A 62 -0.95 -3.54 0.13
C LEU A 62 -0.54 -3.23 -1.31
N ARG A 63 0.60 -3.74 -1.77
CA ARG A 63 1.05 -3.60 -3.15
C ARG A 63 0.06 -4.25 -4.12
N GLU A 64 -0.39 -5.46 -3.83
CA GLU A 64 -1.39 -6.17 -4.64
C GLU A 64 -2.68 -5.35 -4.80
N LYS A 65 -3.23 -4.86 -3.68
CA LYS A 65 -4.42 -4.00 -3.67
C LYS A 65 -4.21 -2.71 -4.47
N ARG A 66 -3.04 -2.10 -4.34
CA ARG A 66 -2.71 -0.86 -5.04
C ARG A 66 -2.59 -1.09 -6.54
N VAL A 67 -1.93 -2.16 -6.97
CA VAL A 67 -1.80 -2.53 -8.39
C VAL A 67 -3.18 -2.77 -9.01
N ALA A 68 -4.11 -3.40 -8.30
CA ALA A 68 -5.47 -3.62 -8.78
C ALA A 68 -6.26 -2.31 -9.06
N LEU A 69 -5.86 -1.19 -8.46
CA LEU A 69 -6.49 0.13 -8.66
C LEU A 69 -5.69 1.03 -9.62
N MET A 70 -4.58 0.55 -10.19
CA MET A 70 -3.71 1.34 -11.04
C MET A 70 -3.81 0.90 -12.52
N PRO A 71 -3.64 1.81 -13.49
CA PRO A 71 -3.39 1.43 -14.87
C PRO A 71 -2.14 0.54 -14.98
N VAL A 72 -2.17 -0.46 -15.85
CA VAL A 72 -1.06 -1.42 -16.04
C VAL A 72 0.28 -0.73 -16.28
N ALA A 73 0.31 0.27 -17.17
CA ALA A 73 1.52 1.05 -17.46
C ALA A 73 2.09 1.81 -16.24
N ALA A 74 1.24 2.15 -15.27
CA ALA A 74 1.67 2.77 -14.02
C ALA A 74 2.15 1.72 -13.01
N ALA A 75 1.53 0.55 -12.98
CA ALA A 75 1.93 -0.57 -12.12
C ALA A 75 3.34 -1.09 -12.48
N GLU A 76 3.69 -1.13 -13.77
CA GLU A 76 5.01 -1.56 -14.24
C GLU A 76 6.17 -0.64 -13.80
N ARG A 77 5.87 0.62 -13.51
CA ARG A 77 6.87 1.60 -13.03
C ARG A 77 7.11 1.51 -11.53
N LEU A 78 6.37 0.68 -10.81
CA LEU A 78 6.51 0.58 -9.36
C LEU A 78 7.85 -0.10 -8.99
N PRO A 79 8.51 0.34 -7.91
CA PRO A 79 9.74 -0.29 -7.46
C PRO A 79 9.47 -1.75 -7.06
N PRO A 80 10.43 -2.67 -7.27
CA PRO A 80 10.26 -4.06 -6.87
C PRO A 80 10.02 -4.17 -5.36
N LEU A 81 9.25 -5.20 -4.97
CA LEU A 81 9.08 -5.52 -3.56
C LEU A 81 10.43 -5.92 -2.93
N PRO A 82 10.66 -5.61 -1.64
CA PRO A 82 11.83 -6.09 -0.94
C PRO A 82 11.85 -7.62 -0.89
N THR A 83 13.05 -8.20 -0.85
CA THR A 83 13.22 -9.66 -0.76
C THR A 83 12.51 -10.21 0.48
N PRO A 84 11.71 -11.28 0.36
CA PRO A 84 11.05 -11.87 1.52
C PRO A 84 12.08 -12.41 2.53
N PRO A 85 11.92 -12.11 3.83
CA PRO A 85 12.76 -12.72 4.86
C PRO A 85 12.48 -14.22 4.96
N ALA A 86 13.44 -15.00 5.46
CA ALA A 86 13.41 -16.47 5.42
C ALA A 86 12.13 -17.09 6.02
N ARG A 87 11.50 -16.41 6.99
CA ARG A 87 10.27 -16.80 7.69
C ARG A 87 8.98 -16.19 7.13
N ALA A 88 9.03 -15.33 6.11
CA ALA A 88 7.84 -14.65 5.57
C ALA A 88 6.97 -15.51 4.66
N LEU A 89 7.56 -16.50 3.99
CA LEU A 89 6.88 -17.31 3.00
C LEU A 89 6.65 -18.71 3.51
N SER A 90 5.44 -19.24 3.29
CA SER A 90 5.20 -20.68 3.37
C SER A 90 6.05 -21.41 2.32
N LEU A 91 6.34 -22.70 2.55
CA LEU A 91 7.09 -23.54 1.61
C LEU A 91 6.51 -23.47 0.18
N TRP A 92 5.18 -23.42 0.06
CA TRP A 92 4.48 -23.29 -1.22
C TRP A 92 4.69 -21.93 -1.89
N GLN A 93 4.64 -20.83 -1.12
CA GLN A 93 4.91 -19.49 -1.66
C GLN A 93 6.37 -19.33 -2.10
N LYS A 94 7.32 -20.00 -1.43
CA LYS A 94 8.73 -20.07 -1.86
C LYS A 94 8.86 -20.78 -3.22
N VAL A 95 8.09 -21.83 -3.44
CA VAL A 95 8.05 -22.56 -4.72
C VAL A 95 7.44 -21.68 -5.82
N GLN A 96 6.30 -21.02 -5.59
CA GLN A 96 5.69 -20.11 -6.57
C GLN A 96 6.61 -18.94 -6.94
N GLN A 97 7.35 -18.38 -5.96
CA GLN A 97 8.31 -17.31 -6.21
C GLN A 97 9.52 -17.79 -7.01
N ARG A 98 10.06 -18.98 -6.70
CA ARG A 98 11.15 -19.61 -7.48
C ARG A 98 10.74 -19.88 -8.92
N LEU A 99 9.48 -20.23 -9.13
CA LEU A 99 8.95 -20.56 -10.45
C LEU A 99 8.47 -19.33 -11.25
N ARG A 100 8.53 -18.10 -10.70
CA ARG A 100 7.99 -16.87 -11.31
C ARG A 100 6.55 -17.02 -11.85
N LEU A 101 5.75 -17.93 -11.27
CA LEU A 101 4.40 -18.29 -11.74
C LEU A 101 3.32 -17.27 -11.36
N GLY A 102 3.68 -16.02 -11.10
CA GLY A 102 2.76 -14.96 -10.67
C GLY A 102 2.64 -13.80 -11.67
N ARG A 103 2.93 -14.04 -12.95
CA ARG A 103 2.72 -13.04 -14.02
C ARG A 103 1.77 -13.62 -15.06
N ALA A 104 0.49 -13.37 -14.85
CA ALA A 104 -0.57 -13.33 -15.87
C ALA A 104 -1.39 -12.08 -15.57
#